data_AF-A0A349ZY53-F1
#
_entry.id   AF-A0A349ZY53-F1
#
_cell.length_a   1.000
_cell.length_b   1.000
_cell.length_c   1.000
_cell.angle_alpha   90.00
_cell.angle_beta   90.00
_cell.angle_gamma   90.00
#
_symmetry.space_group_name_H-M   'P 1'
#
loop_
_entity.id
_entity.type
_entity.pdbx_description
1 polymer ?
#
loop_
_entity_poly.entity_id
_entity_poly.type
_entity_poly.pdbx_seq_one_letter_code
_entity_poly.pdbx_strand_id
1 'polypeptide(L)'
;MKKSVISNFGKKKESSGQALKLQDAFQKMQKQSEAPKPTEEEKVKEEPKFKPAVKQKSNNFSFTADIDSLNYIRALEFEKRRQDPEFFQFSASDVVKEGVELLRQTGPKLKKRPEGMIPTRRGRTPKGEEIIKKVRTSFSLTESDVNYIYDYIFTKTGDTLGAFTKEDFMTDMIGALKSKYGEL
;
A
#
# COMPACT_ATOMS: atom_id res chain seq x y z
N MET A 1 -13.42 -61.40 36.95
CA MET A 1 -13.26 -61.26 38.41
C MET A 1 -11.78 -61.11 38.76
N LYS A 2 -11.46 -60.12 39.62
CA LYS A 2 -10.37 -60.04 40.62
C LYS A 2 -8.91 -60.33 40.17
N LYS A 3 -8.08 -59.29 40.05
CA LYS A 3 -7.17 -58.68 41.07
C LYS A 3 -5.86 -59.46 41.29
N SER A 4 -4.73 -58.80 41.02
CA SER A 4 -3.56 -58.85 41.91
C SER A 4 -2.98 -57.43 42.05
N VAL A 5 -2.95 -56.95 43.29
CA VAL A 5 -2.30 -55.73 43.77
C VAL A 5 -1.47 -56.17 44.96
N ILE A 6 -0.16 -55.95 44.91
CA ILE A 6 0.77 -55.90 46.05
C ILE A 6 1.86 -54.89 45.62
N SER A 7 1.74 -53.60 45.96
CA SER A 7 2.27 -52.92 47.15
C SER A 7 3.78 -53.08 47.35
N ASN A 8 4.54 -52.02 47.04
CA ASN A 8 5.86 -51.79 47.60
C ASN A 8 5.90 -50.39 48.23
N PHE A 9 5.89 -50.40 49.56
CA PHE A 9 6.12 -49.27 50.43
C PHE A 9 7.61 -49.15 50.75
N GLY A 10 8.14 -47.94 50.64
CA GLY A 10 9.26 -47.47 51.46
C GLY A 10 10.56 -47.17 50.73
N LYS A 11 10.90 -45.88 50.66
CA LYS A 11 11.98 -45.29 51.47
C LYS A 11 11.99 -43.75 51.33
N LYS A 12 11.90 -43.09 52.49
CA LYS A 12 12.11 -41.63 52.69
C LYS A 12 13.57 -41.29 52.42
N LYS A 13 13.85 -40.16 51.75
CA LYS A 13 15.04 -39.32 51.96
C LYS A 13 14.74 -37.84 51.68
N GLU A 14 14.93 -37.05 52.74
CA GLU A 14 15.63 -35.75 52.75
C GLU A 14 15.23 -34.68 51.72
N SER A 15 14.32 -33.77 52.11
CA SER A 15 14.09 -32.51 51.37
C SER A 15 13.88 -31.30 52.30
N SER A 16 14.58 -31.23 53.44
CA SER A 16 14.41 -30.12 54.40
C SER A 16 15.47 -29.01 54.29
N GLY A 17 16.61 -29.24 53.62
CA GLY A 17 17.70 -28.25 53.57
C GLY A 17 17.60 -27.20 52.45
N GLN A 18 16.96 -27.52 51.33
CA GLN A 18 16.86 -26.60 50.18
C GLN A 18 15.67 -25.64 50.28
N ALA A 19 14.57 -26.07 50.90
CA ALA A 19 13.37 -25.25 51.08
C ALA A 19 13.62 -24.05 52.03
N LEU A 20 14.42 -24.25 53.09
CA LEU A 20 14.80 -23.19 54.04
C LEU A 20 15.68 -22.11 53.39
N LYS A 21 16.62 -22.50 52.52
CA LYS A 21 17.48 -21.54 51.80
C LYS A 21 16.73 -20.68 50.79
N LEU A 22 15.66 -21.21 50.19
CA LEU A 22 14.80 -20.48 49.26
C LEU A 22 13.89 -19.47 49.98
N GLN A 23 13.41 -19.80 51.19
CA GLN A 23 12.61 -18.88 52.00
C GLN A 23 13.43 -17.70 52.53
N ASP A 24 14.67 -17.95 52.99
CA ASP A 24 15.57 -16.89 53.45
C ASP A 24 16.00 -15.95 52.31
N ALA A 25 16.17 -16.47 51.09
CA ALA A 25 16.47 -15.67 49.91
C ALA A 25 15.29 -14.76 49.52
N PHE A 26 14.06 -15.24 49.62
CA PHE A 26 12.85 -14.47 49.31
C PHE A 26 12.58 -13.34 50.31
N GLN A 27 12.79 -13.59 51.61
CA GLN A 27 12.66 -12.55 52.63
C GLN A 27 13.74 -11.46 52.53
N LYS A 28 14.95 -11.80 52.09
CA LYS A 28 16.01 -10.81 51.84
C LYS A 28 15.71 -9.91 50.64
N MET A 29 15.09 -10.44 49.58
CA MET A 29 14.69 -9.61 48.44
C MET A 29 13.52 -8.66 48.76
N GLN A 30 12.60 -9.05 49.63
CA GLN A 30 11.48 -8.17 50.04
C GLN A 30 11.90 -7.06 51.03
N LYS A 31 13.00 -7.24 51.78
CA LYS A 31 13.51 -6.21 52.69
C LYS A 31 14.39 -5.14 52.01
N GLN A 32 14.73 -5.29 50.73
CA GLN A 32 15.50 -4.30 49.97
C GLN A 32 14.64 -3.33 49.14
N SER A 33 13.30 -3.38 49.26
CA SER A 33 12.38 -2.48 48.54
C SER A 33 11.84 -1.32 49.40
N GLU A 34 12.52 -0.92 50.48
CA GLU A 34 12.26 0.38 51.12
C GLU A 34 13.11 1.45 50.43
N ALA A 35 12.46 2.21 49.56
CA ALA A 35 13.05 3.30 48.80
C ALA A 35 13.42 4.50 49.69
N PRO A 36 14.58 5.16 49.47
CA PRO A 36 14.77 6.54 49.89
C PRO A 36 14.06 7.50 48.92
N LYS A 37 13.22 8.41 49.42
CA LYS A 37 12.99 9.74 48.79
C LYS A 37 14.24 10.60 49.06
N PRO A 38 14.64 11.63 48.26
CA PRO A 38 13.80 12.57 47.48
C PRO A 38 14.39 13.11 46.14
N THR A 39 13.61 13.98 45.47
CA THR A 39 14.00 15.09 44.53
C THR A 39 14.85 14.82 43.28
N GLU A 40 14.26 14.98 42.09
CA GLU A 40 14.53 16.07 41.12
C GLU A 40 13.67 15.87 39.86
N GLU A 41 13.13 16.96 39.31
CA GLU A 41 12.29 16.98 38.12
C GLU A 41 13.11 16.66 36.86
N GLU A 42 13.18 15.38 36.49
CA GLU A 42 13.61 15.00 35.15
C GLU A 42 12.56 15.43 34.13
N LYS A 43 12.88 16.50 33.38
CA LYS A 43 12.22 16.85 32.12
C LYS A 43 12.24 15.62 31.19
N VAL A 44 11.12 14.91 31.15
CA VAL A 44 10.79 13.98 30.09
C VAL A 44 10.87 14.76 28.77
N LYS A 45 11.94 14.56 28.00
CA LYS A 45 12.00 14.98 26.61
C LYS A 45 10.85 14.25 25.92
N GLU A 46 9.80 14.99 25.57
CA GLU A 46 8.73 14.47 24.74
C GLU A 46 9.36 13.88 23.47
N GLU A 47 9.28 12.55 23.34
CA GLU A 47 9.55 11.90 22.07
C GLU A 47 8.68 12.58 21.01
N PRO A 48 9.22 12.86 19.81
CA PRO A 48 8.43 13.47 18.76
C PRO A 48 7.26 12.55 18.46
N LYS A 49 6.04 12.97 18.87
CA LYS A 49 4.79 12.28 18.55
C LYS A 49 4.83 11.95 17.07
N PHE A 50 4.96 10.66 16.76
CA PHE A 50 4.88 10.12 15.41
C PHE A 50 3.55 10.60 14.85
N LYS A 51 3.58 11.65 14.03
CA LYS A 51 2.39 12.10 13.30
C LYS A 51 2.07 10.95 12.35
N PRO A 52 0.97 10.20 12.54
CA PRO A 52 0.63 9.18 11.58
C PRO A 52 0.50 9.87 10.22
N ALA A 53 1.32 9.45 9.26
CA ALA A 53 1.25 9.97 7.90
C ALA A 53 -0.20 9.92 7.47
N VAL A 54 -0.76 11.07 7.09
CA VAL A 54 -2.16 11.19 6.67
C VAL A 54 -2.33 10.20 5.51
N LYS A 55 -3.04 9.09 5.77
CA LYS A 55 -3.27 8.06 4.76
C LYS A 55 -4.01 8.70 3.60
N GLN A 56 -3.30 8.93 2.50
CA GLN A 56 -3.91 9.44 1.28
C GLN A 56 -4.98 8.44 0.85
N LYS A 57 -6.20 8.93 0.62
CA LYS A 57 -7.29 8.08 0.12
C LYS A 57 -6.89 7.58 -1.26
N SER A 58 -6.80 6.26 -1.40
CA SER A 58 -6.64 5.62 -2.71
C SER A 58 -8.02 5.31 -3.29
N ASN A 59 -8.17 5.58 -4.58
CA ASN A 59 -9.35 5.32 -5.38
C ASN A 59 -9.01 4.31 -6.48
N ASN A 60 -9.87 3.31 -6.66
CA ASN A 60 -9.76 2.38 -7.78
C ASN A 60 -10.29 3.04 -9.06
N PHE A 61 -9.37 3.49 -9.91
CA PHE A 61 -9.70 4.07 -11.21
C PHE A 61 -9.89 2.97 -12.24
N SER A 62 -11.15 2.70 -12.61
CA SER A 62 -11.51 1.65 -13.59
C SER A 62 -11.65 2.20 -15.01
N PHE A 63 -11.19 1.42 -15.99
CA PHE A 63 -11.26 1.73 -17.42
C PHE A 63 -11.06 0.47 -18.28
N THR A 64 -11.21 0.62 -19.59
CA THR A 64 -10.91 -0.43 -20.56
C THR A 64 -9.57 -0.14 -21.22
N ALA A 65 -8.72 -1.14 -21.40
CA ALA A 65 -7.44 -0.98 -22.05
C ALA A 65 -7.21 -2.10 -23.07
N ASP A 66 -6.48 -1.78 -24.14
CA ASP A 66 -5.98 -2.79 -25.05
C ASP A 66 -4.93 -3.66 -24.33
N ILE A 67 -4.90 -4.95 -24.67
CA ILE A 67 -3.97 -5.93 -24.07
C ILE A 67 -2.51 -5.47 -24.21
N ASP A 68 -2.15 -4.86 -25.35
CA ASP A 68 -0.79 -4.38 -25.61
C ASP A 68 -0.36 -3.29 -24.63
N SER A 69 -1.26 -2.34 -24.32
CA SER A 69 -1.03 -1.30 -23.31
C SER A 69 -0.84 -1.90 -21.91
N LEU A 70 -1.61 -2.95 -21.56
CA LEU A 70 -1.46 -3.64 -20.29
C LEU A 70 -0.15 -4.44 -20.21
N ASN A 71 0.25 -5.09 -21.31
CA ASN A 71 1.50 -5.80 -21.39
C ASN A 71 2.69 -4.86 -21.26
N TYR A 72 2.62 -3.68 -21.88
CA TYR A 72 3.65 -2.66 -21.74
C TYR A 72 3.79 -2.17 -20.29
N ILE A 73 2.66 -1.89 -19.59
CA ILE A 73 2.68 -1.51 -18.16
C ILE A 73 3.37 -2.60 -17.33
N ARG A 74 3.02 -3.87 -17.57
CA ARG A 74 3.62 -5.01 -16.86
C ARG A 74 5.12 -5.13 -17.17
N ALA A 75 5.51 -5.01 -18.43
CA ALA A 75 6.92 -5.07 -18.82
C ALA A 75 7.75 -4.00 -18.11
N LEU A 76 7.23 -2.76 -18.05
CA LEU A 76 7.89 -1.66 -17.36
C LEU A 76 7.94 -1.87 -15.83
N GLU A 77 6.87 -2.42 -15.23
CA GLU A 77 6.86 -2.85 -13.82
C GLU A 77 7.97 -3.87 -13.54
N PHE A 78 8.10 -4.90 -14.37
CA PHE A 78 9.14 -5.92 -14.22
C PHE A 78 10.55 -5.35 -14.38
N GLU A 79 10.77 -4.50 -15.38
CA GLU A 79 12.08 -3.85 -15.58
C GLU A 79 12.47 -2.98 -14.38
N LYS A 80 11.53 -2.19 -13.84
CA LYS A 80 11.77 -1.37 -12.65
C LYS A 80 12.12 -2.21 -11.42
N ARG A 81 11.40 -3.31 -11.20
CA ARG A 81 11.70 -4.26 -10.12
C ARG A 81 13.06 -4.93 -10.27
N ARG A 82 13.52 -5.14 -11.51
CA ARG A 82 14.82 -5.78 -11.79
C ARG A 82 15.99 -4.82 -11.56
N GLN A 83 15.78 -3.52 -11.75
CA GLN A 83 16.84 -2.51 -11.67
C GLN A 83 17.32 -2.27 -10.23
N ASP A 84 16.42 -2.26 -9.25
CA ASP A 84 16.78 -1.98 -7.85
C ASP A 84 15.92 -2.82 -6.87
N PRO A 85 16.53 -3.49 -5.87
CA PRO A 85 15.82 -4.11 -4.77
C PRO A 85 14.84 -3.17 -4.02
N GLU A 86 15.10 -1.86 -3.99
CA GLU A 86 14.19 -0.86 -3.40
C GLU A 86 12.83 -0.84 -4.11
N PHE A 87 12.79 -1.12 -5.40
CA PHE A 87 11.56 -1.16 -6.19
C PHE A 87 10.86 -2.52 -6.18
N PHE A 88 11.23 -3.45 -5.29
CA PHE A 88 10.59 -4.77 -5.22
C PHE A 88 9.06 -4.70 -5.07
N GLN A 89 8.55 -3.69 -4.36
CA GLN A 89 7.11 -3.46 -4.16
C GLN A 89 6.45 -2.60 -5.26
N PHE A 90 7.23 -2.10 -6.22
CA PHE A 90 6.75 -1.24 -7.30
C PHE A 90 5.71 -1.98 -8.13
N SER A 91 4.51 -1.43 -8.27
CA SER A 91 3.37 -2.12 -8.88
C SER A 91 2.97 -1.50 -10.22
N ALA A 92 2.13 -2.19 -10.99
CA ALA A 92 1.48 -1.61 -12.16
C ALA A 92 0.74 -0.29 -11.86
N SER A 93 0.21 -0.12 -10.63
CA SER A 93 -0.41 1.16 -10.24
C SER A 93 0.63 2.27 -10.12
N ASP A 94 1.85 1.96 -9.72
CA ASP A 94 2.94 2.94 -9.61
C ASP A 94 3.49 3.33 -10.98
N VAL A 95 3.54 2.40 -11.94
CA VAL A 95 3.78 2.72 -13.36
C VAL A 95 2.76 3.73 -13.88
N VAL A 96 1.48 3.53 -13.56
CA VAL A 96 0.40 4.42 -14.00
C VAL A 96 0.51 5.79 -13.33
N LYS A 97 0.81 5.85 -12.03
CA LYS A 97 1.09 7.12 -11.34
C LYS A 97 2.26 7.85 -11.97
N GLU A 98 3.32 7.13 -12.35
CA GLU A 98 4.45 7.72 -13.05
C GLU A 98 4.03 8.28 -14.42
N GLY A 99 3.23 7.54 -15.19
CA GLY A 99 2.69 8.02 -16.46
C GLY A 99 1.82 9.28 -16.31
N VAL A 100 0.97 9.33 -15.27
CA VAL A 100 0.18 10.51 -14.93
C VAL A 100 1.08 11.71 -14.61
N GLU A 101 2.14 11.48 -13.84
CA GLU A 101 3.11 12.52 -13.47
C GLU A 101 3.90 13.03 -14.68
N LEU A 102 4.25 12.15 -15.63
CA LEU A 102 4.86 12.58 -16.89
C LEU A 102 3.93 13.48 -17.69
N LEU A 103 2.66 13.11 -17.82
CA LEU A 103 1.67 13.96 -18.48
C LEU A 103 1.47 15.30 -17.74
N ARG A 104 1.59 15.34 -16.41
CA ARG A 104 1.56 16.63 -15.65
C ARG A 104 2.71 17.54 -16.05
N GLN A 105 3.90 16.98 -16.27
CA GLN A 105 5.11 17.73 -16.54
C GLN A 105 5.22 18.14 -18.02
N THR A 106 4.80 17.28 -18.94
CA THR A 106 4.93 17.51 -20.40
C THR A 106 3.64 17.95 -21.08
N GLY A 107 2.50 17.77 -20.40
CA GLY A 107 1.19 18.02 -20.96
C GLY A 107 0.81 19.50 -21.08
N PRO A 108 -0.28 19.79 -21.79
CA PRO A 108 -0.78 21.16 -21.93
C PRO A 108 -1.30 21.70 -20.60
N LYS A 109 -1.36 23.04 -20.49
CA LYS A 109 -2.01 23.70 -19.35
C LYS A 109 -3.49 23.31 -19.29
N LEU A 110 -3.88 22.60 -18.24
CA LEU A 110 -5.23 22.06 -18.10
C LEU A 110 -6.25 23.14 -17.70
N LYS A 111 -7.46 23.02 -18.27
CA LYS A 111 -8.64 23.72 -17.79
C LYS A 111 -9.21 22.94 -16.60
N LYS A 112 -9.54 23.65 -15.52
CA LYS A 112 -10.25 23.05 -14.39
C LYS A 112 -11.68 22.71 -14.81
N ARG A 113 -12.10 21.47 -14.60
CA ARG A 113 -13.50 21.09 -14.79
C ARG A 113 -14.38 21.62 -13.64
N PRO A 114 -15.68 21.84 -13.87
CA PRO A 114 -16.63 22.08 -12.78
C PRO A 114 -16.61 20.95 -11.73
N GLU A 115 -16.75 21.29 -10.46
CA GLU A 115 -16.71 20.32 -9.36
C GLU A 115 -17.82 19.26 -9.51
N GLY A 116 -17.47 17.99 -9.29
CA GLY A 116 -18.39 16.86 -9.46
C GLY A 116 -18.65 16.41 -10.91
N MET A 117 -18.17 17.15 -11.92
CA MET A 117 -18.37 16.78 -13.32
C MET A 117 -17.43 15.63 -13.75
N ILE A 118 -17.97 14.49 -14.13
CA ILE A 118 -17.19 13.41 -14.78
C ILE A 118 -17.24 13.63 -16.30
N PRO A 119 -16.13 14.02 -16.96
CA PRO A 119 -16.12 14.42 -18.37
C PRO A 119 -16.27 13.25 -19.34
N THR A 120 -16.14 12.02 -18.84
CA THR A 120 -16.32 10.80 -19.62
C THR A 120 -17.78 10.37 -19.55
N ARG A 121 -18.49 10.38 -20.69
CA ARG A 121 -19.73 9.60 -20.82
C ARG A 121 -19.37 8.11 -20.72
N ARG A 122 -20.30 7.24 -20.29
CA ARG A 122 -20.09 5.77 -20.27
C ARG A 122 -19.35 5.37 -21.55
N GLY A 123 -18.17 4.74 -21.41
CA GLY A 123 -17.21 4.56 -22.50
C GLY A 123 -17.84 4.01 -23.77
N ARG A 124 -17.22 4.27 -24.93
CA ARG A 124 -17.72 3.76 -26.22
C ARG A 124 -17.84 2.24 -26.12
N THR A 125 -19.05 1.70 -26.25
CA THR A 125 -19.25 0.26 -26.24
C THR A 125 -18.50 -0.33 -27.44
N PRO A 126 -17.47 -1.17 -27.23
CA PRO A 126 -16.77 -1.79 -28.35
C PRO A 126 -17.76 -2.66 -29.14
N LYS A 127 -17.68 -2.62 -30.47
CA LYS A 127 -18.50 -3.44 -31.36
C LYS A 127 -17.60 -4.44 -32.09
N GLY A 128 -18.03 -5.71 -32.17
CA GLY A 128 -17.35 -6.74 -32.97
C GLY A 128 -15.99 -7.17 -32.42
N GLU A 129 -15.01 -7.35 -33.31
CA GLU A 129 -13.67 -7.88 -33.01
C GLU A 129 -12.86 -7.05 -31.99
N GLU A 130 -13.17 -5.75 -31.87
CA GLU A 130 -12.55 -4.88 -30.85
C GLU A 130 -12.81 -5.34 -29.41
N ILE A 131 -13.90 -6.09 -29.16
CA ILE A 131 -14.23 -6.62 -27.85
C ILE A 131 -13.16 -7.63 -27.40
N ILE A 132 -12.56 -8.39 -28.33
CA ILE A 132 -11.64 -9.48 -28.02
C ILE A 132 -10.28 -8.94 -27.53
N LYS A 133 -9.91 -7.72 -27.93
CA LYS A 133 -8.60 -7.12 -27.64
C LYS A 133 -8.60 -6.18 -26.43
N LYS A 134 -9.77 -5.88 -25.86
CA LYS A 134 -9.97 -4.88 -24.82
C LYS A 134 -10.38 -5.52 -23.51
N VAL A 135 -9.64 -5.22 -22.43
CA VAL A 135 -9.87 -5.78 -21.10
C VAL A 135 -10.21 -4.66 -20.13
N ARG A 136 -11.26 -4.88 -19.32
CA ARG A 136 -11.60 -3.98 -18.21
C ARG A 136 -10.62 -4.21 -17.06
N THR A 137 -9.99 -3.14 -16.61
CA THR A 137 -9.01 -3.15 -15.52
C THR A 137 -9.25 -1.98 -14.56
N SER A 138 -8.53 -1.97 -13.45
CA SER A 138 -8.48 -0.85 -12.53
C SER A 138 -7.12 -0.70 -11.87
N PHE A 139 -6.70 0.55 -11.62
CA PHE A 139 -5.48 0.86 -10.88
C PHE A 139 -5.77 1.71 -9.64
N SER A 140 -4.92 1.56 -8.62
CA SER A 140 -5.01 2.25 -7.33
C SER A 140 -4.32 3.61 -7.42
N LEU A 141 -5.10 4.69 -7.48
CA LEU A 141 -4.62 6.06 -7.71
C LEU A 141 -5.02 6.99 -6.58
N THR A 142 -4.22 8.03 -6.33
CA THR A 142 -4.60 9.05 -5.35
C THR A 142 -5.75 9.90 -5.89
N GLU A 143 -6.47 10.59 -5.00
CA GLU A 143 -7.50 11.55 -5.41
C GLU A 143 -6.94 12.66 -6.32
N SER A 144 -5.70 13.11 -6.08
CA SER A 144 -5.02 14.09 -6.93
C SER A 144 -4.79 13.56 -8.35
N ASP A 145 -4.40 12.30 -8.48
CA ASP A 145 -4.19 11.65 -9.79
C ASP A 145 -5.51 11.51 -10.53
N VAL A 146 -6.55 11.03 -9.86
CA VAL A 146 -7.89 10.90 -10.46
C VAL A 146 -8.44 12.26 -10.90
N ASN A 147 -8.26 13.31 -10.08
CA ASN A 147 -8.69 14.66 -10.43
C ASN A 147 -7.94 15.20 -11.64
N TYR A 148 -6.62 15.01 -11.68
CA TYR A 148 -5.81 15.39 -12.83
C TYR A 148 -6.26 14.68 -14.12
N ILE A 149 -6.49 13.36 -14.06
CA ILE A 149 -6.95 12.58 -15.22
C ILE A 149 -8.26 13.15 -15.77
N TYR A 150 -9.21 13.45 -14.89
CA TYR A 150 -10.47 14.04 -15.34
C TYR A 150 -10.30 15.46 -15.86
N ASP A 151 -9.47 16.31 -15.26
CA ASP A 151 -9.17 17.65 -15.81
C ASP A 151 -8.49 17.55 -17.18
N TYR A 152 -7.62 16.55 -17.37
CA TYR A 152 -6.96 16.26 -18.63
C TYR A 152 -7.98 15.90 -19.71
N ILE A 153 -8.84 14.92 -19.41
CA ILE A 153 -9.90 14.47 -20.32
C ILE A 153 -10.84 15.64 -20.64
N PHE A 154 -11.25 16.42 -19.64
CA PHE A 154 -12.11 17.59 -19.84
C PHE A 154 -11.46 18.61 -20.78
N THR A 155 -10.18 18.91 -20.57
CA THR A 155 -9.41 19.85 -21.41
C THR A 155 -9.34 19.36 -22.86
N LYS A 156 -9.05 18.07 -23.08
CA LYS A 156 -8.94 17.47 -24.42
C LYS A 156 -10.28 17.28 -25.12
N THR A 157 -11.35 17.03 -24.37
CA THR A 157 -12.71 16.88 -24.88
C THR A 157 -13.23 18.19 -25.49
N GLY A 158 -12.81 19.33 -24.95
CA GLY A 158 -13.28 20.65 -25.37
C GLY A 158 -14.80 20.76 -25.20
N ASP A 159 -15.48 21.28 -26.22
CA ASP A 159 -16.93 21.54 -26.16
C ASP A 159 -17.78 20.28 -26.43
N THR A 160 -17.17 19.18 -26.88
CA THR A 160 -17.90 17.99 -27.34
C THR A 160 -17.79 16.86 -26.32
N LEU A 161 -18.67 16.86 -25.30
CA LEU A 161 -18.72 15.85 -24.24
C LEU A 161 -18.58 14.41 -24.75
N GLY A 162 -17.58 13.67 -24.23
CA GLY A 162 -17.32 12.28 -24.59
C GLY A 162 -16.55 12.06 -25.90
N ALA A 163 -16.04 13.13 -26.53
CA ALA A 163 -15.14 13.02 -27.67
C ALA A 163 -13.81 12.34 -27.30
N PHE A 164 -13.29 12.65 -26.10
CA PHE A 164 -12.09 12.05 -25.52
C PHE A 164 -12.48 11.20 -24.30
N THR A 165 -12.02 9.96 -24.24
CA THR A 165 -12.42 8.98 -23.22
C THR A 165 -11.26 8.58 -22.29
N LYS A 166 -11.52 7.66 -21.35
CA LYS A 166 -10.46 7.11 -20.49
C LYS A 166 -9.47 6.30 -21.31
N GLU A 167 -9.95 5.58 -22.31
CA GLU A 167 -9.14 4.80 -23.24
C GLU A 167 -8.14 5.69 -24.00
N ASP A 168 -8.60 6.85 -24.48
CA ASP A 168 -7.73 7.82 -25.15
C ASP A 168 -6.68 8.39 -24.20
N PHE A 169 -7.08 8.73 -22.96
CA PHE A 169 -6.14 9.14 -21.92
C PHE A 169 -5.05 8.08 -21.68
N MET A 170 -5.43 6.80 -21.61
CA MET A 170 -4.47 5.72 -21.42
C MET A 170 -3.50 5.60 -22.58
N THR A 171 -3.97 5.82 -23.81
CA THR A 171 -3.13 5.83 -25.00
C THR A 171 -2.09 6.96 -24.93
N ASP A 172 -2.52 8.17 -24.58
CA ASP A 172 -1.62 9.32 -24.39
C ASP A 172 -0.59 9.06 -23.27
N MET A 173 -1.03 8.46 -22.14
CA MET A 173 -0.16 8.12 -21.02
C MET A 173 0.88 7.06 -21.38
N ILE A 174 0.48 6.01 -22.09
CA ILE A 174 1.40 4.98 -22.59
C ILE A 174 2.38 5.58 -23.59
N GLY A 175 1.92 6.49 -24.47
CA GLY A 175 2.79 7.23 -25.38
C GLY A 175 3.85 8.05 -24.63
N ALA A 176 3.49 8.72 -23.54
CA ALA A 176 4.43 9.44 -22.70
C ALA A 176 5.45 8.50 -22.02
N LEU A 177 5.00 7.35 -21.51
CA LEU A 177 5.89 6.35 -20.92
C LEU A 177 6.85 5.76 -21.96
N LYS A 178 6.37 5.41 -23.16
CA LYS A 178 7.21 4.94 -24.28
C LYS A 178 8.21 5.99 -24.73
N SER A 179 7.83 7.26 -24.73
CA SER A 179 8.74 8.35 -25.09
C SER A 179 9.90 8.49 -24.10
N LYS A 180 9.67 8.17 -22.81
CA LYS A 180 10.69 8.22 -21.77
C LYS A 180 11.55 6.95 -21.71
N TYR A 181 10.92 5.78 -21.86
CA TYR A 181 11.56 4.48 -21.58
C TYR A 181 11.84 3.63 -22.83
N GLY A 182 11.35 4.03 -24.00
CA GLY A 182 11.45 3.26 -25.23
C GLY A 182 10.33 2.23 -25.40
N GLU A 183 10.47 1.38 -26.40
CA GLU A 183 9.64 0.17 -26.54
C GLU A 183 10.30 -0.99 -25.76
N LEU A 184 9.48 -1.77 -25.07
CA LEU A 184 9.88 -2.88 -24.19
C LEU A 184 9.28 -4.19 -24.69
#